data_AF-A0AAT9HQU0-F1
#
_entry.id   AF-A0AAT9HQU0-F1
#
_cell.length_a   1.000
_cell.length_b   1.000
_cell.length_c   1.000
_cell.angle_alpha   90.00
_cell.angle_beta   90.00
_cell.angle_gamma   90.00
#
_symmetry.space_group_name_H-M   'P 1'
#
loop_
_entity.id
_entity.type
_entity.pdbx_description
1 polymer ?
#
loop_
_entity_poly.entity_id
_entity_poly.type
_entity_poly.pdbx_seq_one_letter_code
_entity_poly.pdbx_strand_id
1 'polypeptide(L)'
;MARVPAPLFTQSTDTRPPELQAQGVRPRTWFGERWVTSAFDLFEENLRYYPALLPICDDEDPLEVLDRGGVPSLAELVLHNGTVYRWNRPVYGIADGVPHLRVENRVLPAGPTVTDVIANAAFYYGVVRALAEDSRPVWSRLPFEAAAANFDAACRYGIDARLTWPRRGRLGGLGEVDAVTLVRDELLPLAEAGLDAWGIEPADRDLYLGVIEERCRRRVNGATWQTATFHRALDLGLSRDAALAATTRRYRELTRQGDPVHSWPVGLPEPVPTG
;
A
#
# COMPACT_ATOMS: atom_id res chain seq x y z
N MET A 1 -10.22 14.25 6.28
CA MET A 1 -8.79 13.88 6.22
C MET A 1 -8.72 12.50 5.57
N ALA A 2 -7.96 12.33 4.49
CA ALA A 2 -7.74 11.01 3.92
C ALA A 2 -7.06 10.13 4.98
N ARG A 3 -7.55 8.91 5.19
CA ARG A 3 -7.01 8.00 6.21
C ARG A 3 -5.76 7.26 5.70
N VAL A 4 -5.44 7.42 4.42
CA VAL A 4 -4.29 6.86 3.71
C VAL A 4 -3.62 7.98 2.90
N PRO A 5 -2.27 8.03 2.79
CA PRO A 5 -1.55 9.14 2.15
C PRO A 5 -1.66 9.18 0.62
N ALA A 6 -2.21 8.15 -0.03
CA ALA A 6 -2.22 8.04 -1.48
C ALA A 6 -2.83 9.26 -2.23
N PRO A 7 -4.02 9.78 -1.86
CA PRO A 7 -4.57 10.96 -2.51
C PRO A 7 -3.73 12.23 -2.30
N LEU A 8 -3.11 12.39 -1.12
CA LEU A 8 -2.22 13.51 -0.84
C LEU A 8 -0.98 13.45 -1.74
N PHE A 9 -0.40 12.26 -1.88
CA PHE A 9 0.76 12.08 -2.73
C PHE A 9 0.45 12.37 -4.20
N THR A 10 -0.69 11.89 -4.71
CA THR A 10 -1.20 12.25 -6.04
C THR A 10 -1.29 13.76 -6.21
N GLN A 11 -1.95 14.47 -5.29
CA GLN A 11 -2.07 15.94 -5.36
C GLN A 11 -0.73 16.65 -5.32
N SER A 12 0.20 16.21 -4.47
CA SER A 12 1.51 16.85 -4.29
C SER A 12 2.44 16.70 -5.51
N THR A 13 2.21 15.70 -6.35
CA THR A 13 3.04 15.37 -7.52
C THR A 13 2.36 15.69 -8.84
N ASP A 14 1.13 16.21 -8.79
CA ASP A 14 0.37 16.50 -9.99
C ASP A 14 0.75 17.87 -10.56
N THR A 15 1.63 17.86 -11.56
CA THR A 15 2.08 19.06 -12.26
C THR A 15 1.20 19.41 -13.47
N ARG A 16 0.10 18.68 -13.71
CA ARG A 16 -0.79 18.95 -14.85
C ARG A 16 -1.60 20.22 -14.60
N PRO A 17 -1.70 21.15 -15.57
CA PRO A 17 -2.61 22.28 -15.47
C PRO A 17 -4.07 21.80 -15.49
N PRO A 18 -5.04 22.58 -14.94
CA PRO A 18 -6.44 22.17 -14.80
C PRO A 18 -7.09 21.71 -16.11
N GLU A 19 -6.70 22.30 -17.25
CA GLU A 19 -7.20 21.95 -18.57
C GLU A 19 -6.83 20.51 -18.96
N LEU A 20 -5.58 20.10 -18.70
CA LEU A 20 -5.14 18.73 -18.96
C LEU A 20 -5.75 17.73 -17.98
N GLN A 21 -6.01 18.15 -16.73
CA GLN A 21 -6.76 17.33 -15.78
C GLN A 21 -8.20 17.10 -16.26
N ALA A 22 -8.88 18.15 -16.73
CA ALA A 22 -10.24 18.08 -17.25
C ALA A 22 -10.34 17.24 -18.54
N GLN A 23 -9.27 17.20 -19.35
CA GLN A 23 -9.17 16.35 -20.54
C GLN A 23 -8.85 14.88 -20.22
N GLY A 24 -8.65 14.52 -18.95
CA GLY A 24 -8.35 13.15 -18.55
C GLY A 24 -6.93 12.69 -18.91
N VAL A 25 -5.99 13.61 -19.17
CA VAL A 25 -4.56 13.26 -19.33
C VAL A 25 -4.10 12.53 -18.08
N ARG A 26 -3.30 11.47 -18.17
CA ARG A 26 -2.97 10.66 -16.98
C ARG A 26 -2.03 11.40 -16.01
N PRO A 27 -2.26 11.37 -14.68
CA PRO A 27 -1.29 11.86 -13.72
C PRO A 27 -0.09 10.89 -13.63
N ARG A 28 1.08 11.40 -13.27
CA ARG A 28 2.26 10.55 -12.98
C ARG A 28 2.05 9.60 -11.81
N THR A 29 1.18 9.97 -10.88
CA THR A 29 0.80 9.19 -9.71
C THR A 29 -0.66 8.77 -9.84
N TRP A 30 -0.92 7.50 -10.09
CA TRP A 30 -2.28 7.01 -10.31
C TRP A 30 -2.41 5.50 -10.06
N PHE A 31 -3.66 5.02 -9.95
CA PHE A 31 -3.96 3.61 -9.66
C PHE A 31 -3.79 2.69 -10.88
N GLY A 32 -4.14 3.18 -12.07
CA GLY A 32 -4.21 2.42 -13.32
C GLY A 32 -5.60 2.51 -13.95
N GLU A 33 -5.78 1.90 -15.13
CA GLU A 33 -7.07 1.88 -15.87
C GLU A 33 -7.59 0.48 -16.21
N ARG A 34 -6.78 -0.56 -16.01
CA ARG A 34 -7.13 -1.95 -16.33
C ARG A 34 -6.23 -2.93 -15.59
N TRP A 35 -6.66 -4.19 -15.54
CA TRP A 35 -5.77 -5.30 -15.24
C TRP A 35 -4.77 -5.46 -16.40
N VAL A 36 -3.48 -5.48 -16.06
CA VAL A 36 -2.41 -5.71 -17.05
C VAL A 36 -2.17 -7.21 -17.24
N THR A 37 -1.75 -7.59 -18.43
CA THR A 37 -1.40 -8.98 -18.76
C THR A 37 0.10 -9.23 -18.69
N SER A 38 0.91 -8.16 -18.78
CA SER A 38 2.37 -8.21 -18.72
C SER A 38 2.93 -6.97 -18.03
N ALA A 39 4.12 -7.10 -17.43
CA ALA A 39 4.88 -5.95 -16.97
C ALA A 39 5.33 -5.02 -18.12
N PHE A 40 5.44 -5.57 -19.34
CA PHE A 40 5.77 -4.80 -20.54
C PHE A 40 4.75 -3.69 -20.80
N ASP A 41 3.46 -3.96 -20.61
CA ASP A 41 2.37 -2.98 -20.73
C ASP A 41 2.67 -1.70 -19.94
N LEU A 42 3.26 -1.85 -18.75
CA LEU A 42 3.55 -0.72 -17.85
C LEU A 42 4.75 0.11 -18.36
N PHE A 43 5.75 -0.52 -18.98
CA PHE A 43 6.86 0.19 -19.60
C PHE A 43 6.44 0.89 -20.90
N GLU A 44 5.61 0.24 -21.72
CA GLU A 44 5.04 0.84 -22.93
C GLU A 44 4.17 2.07 -22.59
N GLU A 45 3.32 1.95 -21.57
CA GLU A 45 2.55 3.09 -21.05
C GLU A 45 3.46 4.23 -20.57
N ASN A 46 4.56 3.91 -19.90
CA ASN A 46 5.52 4.90 -19.44
C ASN A 46 6.10 5.72 -20.60
N LEU A 47 6.50 5.03 -21.69
CA LEU A 47 7.06 5.66 -22.88
C LEU A 47 6.00 6.48 -23.65
N ARG A 48 4.78 5.93 -23.77
CA ARG A 48 3.72 6.52 -24.58
C ARG A 48 3.11 7.77 -23.94
N TYR A 49 2.94 7.79 -22.63
CA TYR A 49 2.12 8.79 -21.95
C TYR A 49 2.90 9.79 -21.11
N TYR A 50 4.14 9.49 -20.72
CA TYR A 50 4.89 10.34 -19.81
C TYR A 50 6.19 10.80 -20.46
N PRO A 51 6.41 12.12 -20.64
CA PRO A 51 7.69 12.63 -21.10
C PRO A 51 8.78 12.36 -20.05
N ALA A 52 10.04 12.26 -20.48
CA ALA A 52 11.16 12.15 -19.54
C ALA A 52 11.26 13.42 -18.69
N LEU A 53 11.26 13.27 -17.36
CA LEU A 53 11.42 14.41 -16.44
C LEU A 53 12.90 14.77 -16.24
N LEU A 54 13.76 13.75 -16.24
CA LEU A 54 15.21 13.86 -16.14
C LEU A 54 15.80 13.23 -17.40
N PRO A 55 16.01 14.00 -18.47
CA PRO A 55 16.53 13.49 -19.75
C PRO A 55 18.05 13.31 -19.67
N ILE A 56 18.51 12.52 -18.71
CA ILE A 56 19.91 12.14 -18.55
C ILE A 56 20.10 10.84 -19.32
N CYS A 57 21.00 10.86 -20.30
CA CYS A 57 21.41 9.68 -21.04
C CYS A 57 22.74 9.16 -20.49
N ASP A 58 22.88 7.85 -20.47
CA ASP A 58 24.14 7.15 -20.20
C ASP A 58 24.96 7.05 -21.49
N ASP A 59 26.26 6.81 -21.36
CA ASP A 59 27.16 6.62 -22.50
C ASP A 59 27.05 5.21 -23.10
N GLU A 60 26.42 4.26 -22.38
CA GLU A 60 26.16 2.90 -22.85
C GLU A 60 25.19 2.88 -24.05
N ASP A 61 25.58 2.25 -25.17
CA ASP A 61 24.65 1.84 -26.23
C ASP A 61 24.07 0.45 -25.91
N PRO A 62 22.77 0.34 -25.56
CA PRO A 62 22.18 -0.94 -25.19
C PRO A 62 22.16 -1.98 -26.32
N LEU A 63 22.09 -1.55 -27.59
CA LEU A 63 22.06 -2.45 -28.73
C LEU A 63 23.44 -3.07 -28.96
N GLU A 64 24.51 -2.29 -28.85
CA GLU A 64 25.89 -2.82 -28.94
C GLU A 64 26.22 -3.78 -27.79
N VAL A 65 25.67 -3.55 -26.59
CA VAL A 65 25.83 -4.48 -25.47
C VAL A 65 25.13 -5.81 -25.77
N LEU A 66 23.90 -5.75 -26.28
CA LEU A 66 23.14 -6.95 -26.66
C LEU A 66 23.81 -7.73 -27.79
N ASP A 67 24.32 -7.05 -28.84
CA ASP A 67 25.00 -7.67 -29.97
C ASP A 67 26.28 -8.41 -29.56
N ARG A 68 26.94 -7.93 -28.49
CA ARG A 68 28.10 -8.60 -27.87
C ARG A 68 27.71 -9.72 -26.90
N GLY A 69 26.42 -10.01 -26.75
CA GLY A 69 25.90 -11.02 -25.82
C GLY A 69 25.87 -10.57 -24.35
N GLY A 70 26.01 -9.28 -24.10
CA GLY A 70 25.93 -8.69 -22.76
C GLY A 70 24.51 -8.35 -22.33
N VAL A 71 24.39 -7.80 -21.12
CA VAL A 71 23.11 -7.38 -20.52
C VAL A 71 23.18 -5.87 -20.27
N PRO A 72 22.41 -5.04 -21.00
CA PRO A 72 22.47 -3.59 -20.84
C PRO A 72 21.86 -3.14 -19.52
N SER A 73 22.41 -2.08 -18.94
CA SER A 73 21.93 -1.47 -17.70
C SER A 73 20.56 -0.79 -17.88
N LEU A 74 20.26 -0.32 -19.09
CA LEU A 74 19.03 0.40 -19.45
C LEU A 74 18.78 1.61 -18.53
N ALA A 75 19.82 2.40 -18.28
CA ALA A 75 19.83 3.49 -17.30
C ALA A 75 18.68 4.50 -17.51
N GLU A 76 18.39 4.91 -18.76
CA GLU A 76 17.32 5.84 -19.09
C GLU A 76 15.94 5.25 -18.79
N LEU A 77 15.74 3.97 -19.10
CA LEU A 77 14.48 3.27 -18.83
C LEU A 77 14.25 3.16 -17.32
N VAL A 78 15.29 2.81 -16.56
CA VAL A 78 15.24 2.71 -15.10
C VAL A 78 14.98 4.09 -14.48
N LEU A 79 15.68 5.14 -14.94
CA LEU A 79 15.51 6.51 -14.48
C LEU A 79 14.11 7.04 -14.79
N HIS A 80 13.62 6.86 -16.02
CA HIS A 80 12.29 7.30 -16.45
C HIS A 80 11.20 6.62 -15.63
N ASN A 81 11.26 5.28 -15.50
CA ASN A 81 10.37 4.50 -14.64
C ASN A 81 10.47 4.92 -13.15
N GLY A 82 11.64 5.42 -12.75
CA GLY A 82 11.91 6.10 -11.48
C GLY A 82 10.94 7.26 -11.19
N THR A 83 10.58 8.02 -12.22
CA THR A 83 9.80 9.28 -12.15
C THR A 83 8.29 9.11 -12.39
N VAL A 84 7.82 7.88 -12.62
CA VAL A 84 6.39 7.54 -12.71
C VAL A 84 6.00 6.73 -11.48
N TYR A 85 4.98 7.18 -10.76
CA TYR A 85 4.62 6.60 -9.46
C TYR A 85 3.39 5.70 -9.59
N ARG A 86 3.64 4.40 -9.61
CA ARG A 86 2.63 3.34 -9.60
C ARG A 86 2.64 2.64 -8.24
N TRP A 87 1.50 2.17 -7.75
CA TRP A 87 1.43 1.44 -6.47
C TRP A 87 2.11 0.07 -6.53
N ASN A 88 2.07 -0.59 -7.69
CA ASN A 88 2.88 -1.75 -8.00
C ASN A 88 3.74 -1.38 -9.21
N ARG A 89 5.05 -1.27 -9.02
CA ARG A 89 5.97 -0.82 -10.06
C ARG A 89 6.90 -1.95 -10.49
N PRO A 90 6.92 -2.34 -11.78
CA PRO A 90 7.95 -3.23 -12.27
C PRO A 90 9.27 -2.48 -12.33
N VAL A 91 10.34 -3.11 -11.86
CA VAL A 91 11.69 -2.53 -11.84
C VAL A 91 12.64 -3.53 -12.49
N TYR A 92 13.22 -3.11 -13.61
CA TYR A 92 14.36 -3.80 -14.21
C TYR A 92 15.60 -3.56 -13.35
N GLY A 93 16.43 -4.59 -13.21
CA GLY A 93 17.73 -4.46 -12.57
C GLY A 93 18.63 -5.62 -12.94
N ILE A 94 19.91 -5.48 -12.58
CA ILE A 94 20.93 -6.51 -12.75
C ILE A 94 21.46 -6.84 -11.36
N ALA A 95 21.53 -8.13 -11.03
CA ALA A 95 22.13 -8.63 -9.79
C ALA A 95 23.07 -9.78 -10.14
N ASP A 96 24.32 -9.70 -9.70
CA ASP A 96 25.36 -10.70 -9.99
C ASP A 96 25.48 -11.03 -11.49
N GLY A 97 25.35 -10.01 -12.34
CA GLY A 97 25.40 -10.15 -13.81
C GLY A 97 24.12 -10.70 -14.46
N VAL A 98 23.09 -11.03 -13.68
CA VAL A 98 21.83 -11.58 -14.16
C VAL A 98 20.74 -10.50 -14.21
N PRO A 99 20.09 -10.27 -15.37
CA PRO A 99 18.94 -9.37 -15.45
C PRO A 99 17.75 -9.98 -14.73
N HIS A 100 17.07 -9.17 -13.94
CA HIS A 100 15.84 -9.57 -13.26
C HIS A 100 14.79 -8.48 -13.36
N LEU A 101 13.54 -8.90 -13.20
CA LEU A 101 12.40 -8.03 -13.01
C LEU A 101 11.84 -8.25 -11.61
N ARG A 102 11.78 -7.18 -10.81
CA ARG A 102 11.13 -7.21 -9.50
C ARG A 102 9.90 -6.32 -9.50
N VAL A 103 8.96 -6.60 -8.60
CA VAL A 103 7.79 -5.75 -8.36
C VAL A 103 8.00 -5.01 -7.03
N GLU A 104 8.06 -3.69 -7.12
CA GLU A 104 8.10 -2.82 -5.96
C GLU A 104 6.66 -2.46 -5.56
N ASN A 105 6.22 -2.94 -4.40
CA ASN A 105 4.93 -2.56 -3.83
C ASN A 105 5.07 -1.31 -2.96
N ARG A 106 4.18 -0.34 -3.18
CA ARG A 106 4.21 1.00 -2.56
C ARG A 106 2.92 1.36 -1.84
N VAL A 107 2.09 0.36 -1.54
CA VAL A 107 0.78 0.60 -0.91
C VAL A 107 0.84 0.59 0.62
N LEU A 108 1.83 -0.11 1.19
CA LEU A 108 1.93 -0.27 2.64
C LEU A 108 2.41 1.04 3.30
N PRO A 109 1.63 1.63 4.22
CA PRO A 109 2.10 2.76 5.01
C PRO A 109 3.13 2.27 6.06
N ALA A 110 3.96 3.19 6.53
CA ALA A 110 4.75 2.93 7.72
C ALA A 110 3.84 2.58 8.92
N GLY A 111 4.18 1.49 9.61
CA GLY A 111 3.47 1.07 10.82
C GLY A 111 3.88 1.90 12.05
N PRO A 112 3.03 2.00 13.08
CA PRO A 112 3.37 2.71 14.31
C PRO A 112 4.53 2.10 15.10
N THR A 113 4.75 0.79 14.99
CA THR A 113 5.86 0.07 15.61
C THR A 113 6.52 -0.89 14.62
N VAL A 114 7.69 -1.43 14.98
CA VAL A 114 8.32 -2.53 14.23
C VAL A 114 7.37 -3.73 14.15
N THR A 115 6.75 -4.11 15.25
CA THR A 115 5.73 -5.17 15.31
C THR A 115 4.60 -4.91 14.31
N ASP A 116 4.11 -3.66 14.25
CA ASP A 116 3.05 -3.30 13.33
C ASP A 116 3.48 -3.36 11.85
N VAL A 117 4.74 -3.02 11.56
CA VAL A 117 5.33 -3.10 10.21
C VAL A 117 5.49 -4.55 9.77
N ILE A 118 6.03 -5.42 10.63
CA ILE A 118 6.19 -6.84 10.31
C ILE A 118 4.83 -7.52 10.17
N ALA A 119 3.84 -7.18 11.00
CA ALA A 119 2.47 -7.66 10.85
C ALA A 119 1.86 -7.29 9.49
N ASN A 120 2.05 -6.05 9.03
CA ASN A 120 1.60 -5.61 7.71
C ASN A 120 2.29 -6.40 6.58
N ALA A 121 3.60 -6.63 6.70
CA ALA A 121 4.39 -7.37 5.72
C ALA A 121 3.94 -8.84 5.67
N ALA A 122 3.86 -9.52 6.81
CA ALA A 122 3.42 -10.91 6.90
C ALA A 122 2.03 -11.11 6.28
N PHE A 123 1.07 -10.24 6.63
CA PHE A 123 -0.26 -10.27 6.05
C PHE A 123 -0.24 -10.04 4.53
N TYR A 124 0.42 -8.98 4.06
CA TYR A 124 0.47 -8.65 2.65
C TYR A 124 1.10 -9.77 1.82
N TYR A 125 2.27 -10.22 2.23
CA TYR A 125 3.02 -11.22 1.48
C TYR A 125 2.33 -12.58 1.52
N GLY A 126 1.74 -12.99 2.65
CA GLY A 126 0.91 -14.19 2.73
C GLY A 126 -0.29 -14.13 1.77
N VAL A 127 -1.04 -13.02 1.78
CA VAL A 127 -2.18 -12.84 0.86
C VAL A 127 -1.73 -12.87 -0.60
N VAL A 128 -0.64 -12.18 -0.94
CA VAL A 128 -0.10 -12.16 -2.30
C VAL A 128 0.32 -13.55 -2.75
N ARG A 129 0.99 -14.31 -1.87
CA ARG A 129 1.40 -15.69 -2.15
C ARG A 129 0.20 -16.56 -2.49
N ALA A 130 -0.84 -16.55 -1.66
CA ALA A 130 -2.04 -17.34 -1.88
C ALA A 130 -2.82 -16.89 -3.13
N LEU A 131 -2.97 -15.59 -3.36
CA LEU A 131 -3.70 -15.06 -4.51
C LEU A 131 -2.97 -15.29 -5.84
N ALA A 132 -1.64 -15.25 -5.85
CA ALA A 132 -0.84 -15.47 -7.05
C ALA A 132 -0.93 -16.93 -7.55
N GLU A 133 -1.21 -17.87 -6.65
CA GLU A 133 -1.33 -19.30 -6.96
C GLU A 133 -2.79 -19.78 -7.04
N ASP A 134 -3.77 -18.89 -6.85
CA ASP A 134 -5.18 -19.24 -6.95
C ASP A 134 -5.52 -19.65 -8.39
N SER A 135 -5.98 -20.89 -8.54
CA SER A 135 -6.48 -21.46 -9.80
C SER A 135 -7.54 -20.60 -10.49
N ARG A 136 -8.25 -19.75 -9.74
CA ARG A 136 -9.25 -18.82 -10.26
C ARG A 136 -8.88 -17.39 -9.83
N PRO A 137 -7.97 -16.73 -10.57
CA PRO A 137 -7.39 -15.46 -10.12
C PRO A 137 -8.41 -14.36 -9.84
N VAL A 138 -8.11 -13.50 -8.88
CA VAL A 138 -9.04 -12.43 -8.45
C VAL A 138 -9.40 -11.47 -9.59
N TRP A 139 -8.46 -11.15 -10.49
CA TRP A 139 -8.70 -10.24 -11.62
C TRP A 139 -9.68 -10.80 -12.67
N SER A 140 -9.92 -12.12 -12.68
CA SER A 140 -10.97 -12.74 -13.51
C SER A 140 -12.37 -12.64 -12.90
N ARG A 141 -12.45 -12.28 -11.61
CA ARG A 141 -13.69 -12.27 -10.81
C ARG A 141 -14.05 -10.88 -10.30
N LEU A 142 -13.09 -9.97 -10.24
CA LEU A 142 -13.24 -8.59 -9.79
C LEU A 142 -12.92 -7.64 -10.97
N PRO A 143 -13.93 -6.94 -11.53
CA PRO A 143 -13.71 -5.91 -12.53
C PRO A 143 -12.74 -4.84 -12.03
N PHE A 144 -11.94 -4.28 -12.93
CA PHE A 144 -10.91 -3.31 -12.56
C PHE A 144 -11.53 -2.06 -11.92
N GLU A 145 -12.66 -1.62 -12.42
CA GLU A 145 -13.41 -0.45 -11.92
C GLU A 145 -13.84 -0.66 -10.47
N ALA A 146 -14.23 -1.89 -10.10
CA ALA A 146 -14.55 -2.24 -8.72
C ALA A 146 -13.29 -2.24 -7.84
N ALA A 147 -12.14 -2.71 -8.35
CA ALA A 147 -10.87 -2.63 -7.63
C ALA A 147 -10.40 -1.18 -7.42
N ALA A 148 -10.57 -0.31 -8.43
CA ALA A 148 -10.28 1.12 -8.32
C ALA A 148 -11.21 1.81 -7.31
N ALA A 149 -12.52 1.53 -7.38
CA ALA A 149 -13.49 2.05 -6.40
C ALA A 149 -13.17 1.58 -4.97
N ASN A 150 -12.75 0.32 -4.80
CA ASN A 150 -12.28 -0.20 -3.51
C ASN A 150 -11.06 0.56 -2.99
N PHE A 151 -10.09 0.85 -3.86
CA PHE A 151 -8.90 1.61 -3.50
C PHE A 151 -9.26 3.02 -3.00
N ASP A 152 -10.14 3.72 -3.70
CA ASP A 152 -10.61 5.04 -3.30
C ASP A 152 -11.41 5.00 -1.99
N ALA A 153 -12.31 4.01 -1.84
CA ALA A 153 -13.05 3.79 -0.62
C ALA A 153 -12.12 3.52 0.57
N ALA A 154 -11.11 2.67 0.39
CA ALA A 154 -10.10 2.40 1.41
C ALA A 154 -9.28 3.64 1.76
N CYS A 155 -8.90 4.47 0.78
CA CYS A 155 -8.18 5.72 1.04
C CYS A 155 -9.01 6.73 1.84
N ARG A 156 -10.32 6.79 1.57
CA ARG A 156 -11.24 7.73 2.20
C ARG A 156 -11.70 7.29 3.58
N TYR A 157 -12.12 6.04 3.71
CA TYR A 157 -12.79 5.51 4.90
C TYR A 157 -11.88 4.60 5.75
N GLY A 158 -10.74 4.18 5.22
CA GLY A 158 -9.76 3.37 5.95
C GLY A 158 -10.35 2.06 6.44
N ILE A 159 -10.18 1.76 7.72
CA ILE A 159 -10.68 0.52 8.36
C ILE A 159 -12.21 0.41 8.37
N ASP A 160 -12.92 1.53 8.19
CA ASP A 160 -14.38 1.58 8.14
C ASP A 160 -14.91 1.49 6.69
N ALA A 161 -14.05 1.22 5.70
CA ALA A 161 -14.46 1.12 4.31
C ALA A 161 -15.36 -0.10 4.07
N ARG A 162 -16.29 0.04 3.11
CA ARG A 162 -17.02 -1.07 2.50
C ARG A 162 -16.45 -1.30 1.12
N LEU A 163 -16.15 -2.56 0.81
CA LEU A 163 -15.43 -2.97 -0.39
C LEU A 163 -16.26 -3.99 -1.17
N THR A 164 -16.17 -3.96 -2.50
CA THR A 164 -16.74 -4.97 -3.38
C THR A 164 -15.77 -6.14 -3.54
N TRP A 165 -16.19 -7.36 -3.22
CA TRP A 165 -15.34 -8.55 -3.31
C TRP A 165 -16.09 -9.74 -3.94
N PRO A 166 -15.40 -10.65 -4.66
CA PRO A 166 -16.02 -11.87 -5.16
C PRO A 166 -16.49 -12.78 -4.01
N ARG A 167 -17.77 -13.18 -4.01
CA ARG A 167 -18.30 -14.14 -3.02
C ARG A 167 -17.78 -15.56 -3.26
N ARG A 168 -17.61 -16.32 -2.17
CA ARG A 168 -17.34 -17.76 -2.23
C ARG A 168 -18.54 -18.54 -2.78
N GLY A 169 -18.27 -19.66 -3.46
CA GLY A 169 -19.29 -20.64 -3.88
C GLY A 169 -19.61 -20.68 -5.38
N ARG A 170 -20.35 -21.71 -5.80
CA ARG A 170 -20.66 -22.04 -7.21
C ARG A 170 -21.45 -20.97 -7.97
N LEU A 171 -22.20 -20.12 -7.26
CA LEU A 171 -22.99 -19.01 -7.81
C LEU A 171 -22.30 -17.64 -7.62
N GLY A 172 -20.99 -17.63 -7.33
CA GLY A 172 -20.28 -16.45 -6.85
C GLY A 172 -20.32 -15.26 -7.81
N GLY A 173 -21.00 -14.19 -7.38
CA GLY A 173 -20.93 -12.84 -7.95
C GLY A 173 -20.25 -11.86 -6.99
N LEU A 174 -20.26 -10.58 -7.33
CA LEU A 174 -19.71 -9.52 -6.48
C LEU A 174 -20.64 -9.19 -5.32
N GLY A 175 -20.07 -8.93 -4.15
CA GLY A 175 -20.80 -8.45 -2.97
C GLY A 175 -20.03 -7.38 -2.22
N GLU A 176 -20.76 -6.42 -1.65
CA GLU A 176 -20.18 -5.49 -0.70
C GLU A 176 -19.94 -6.15 0.66
N VAL A 177 -18.81 -5.84 1.27
CA VAL A 177 -18.39 -6.37 2.58
C VAL A 177 -17.57 -5.30 3.31
N ASP A 178 -17.71 -5.21 4.62
CA ASP A 178 -16.90 -4.32 5.45
C ASP A 178 -15.43 -4.76 5.40
N ALA A 179 -14.49 -3.81 5.32
CA ALA A 179 -13.06 -4.11 5.19
C ALA A 179 -12.55 -5.04 6.29
N VAL A 180 -12.97 -4.83 7.54
CA VAL A 180 -12.58 -5.69 8.67
C VAL A 180 -13.14 -7.11 8.57
N THR A 181 -14.34 -7.27 8.01
CA THR A 181 -14.97 -8.58 7.80
C THR A 181 -14.26 -9.30 6.66
N LEU A 182 -13.97 -8.60 5.55
CA LEU A 182 -13.19 -9.15 4.45
C LEU A 182 -11.80 -9.59 4.92
N VAL A 183 -11.10 -8.75 5.68
CA VAL A 183 -9.77 -9.10 6.17
C VAL A 183 -9.83 -10.33 7.08
N ARG A 184 -10.73 -10.37 8.06
CA ARG A 184 -10.80 -11.47 9.03
C ARG A 184 -11.28 -12.78 8.42
N ASP A 185 -12.35 -12.75 7.66
CA ASP A 185 -13.06 -13.97 7.27
C ASP A 185 -12.53 -14.55 5.94
N GLU A 186 -11.87 -13.71 5.12
CA GLU A 186 -11.38 -14.10 3.80
C GLU A 186 -9.86 -13.98 3.68
N LEU A 187 -9.28 -12.80 3.96
CA LEU A 187 -7.88 -12.53 3.63
C LEU A 187 -6.89 -13.09 4.67
N LEU A 188 -7.23 -13.10 5.96
CA LEU A 188 -6.38 -13.67 6.99
C LEU A 188 -6.17 -15.18 6.81
N PRO A 189 -7.21 -15.99 6.49
CA PRO A 189 -7.01 -17.39 6.09
C PRO A 189 -6.12 -17.56 4.86
N LEU A 190 -6.21 -16.66 3.87
CA LEU A 190 -5.31 -16.67 2.71
C LEU A 190 -3.87 -16.31 3.11
N ALA A 191 -3.71 -15.35 4.03
CA ALA A 191 -2.41 -14.95 4.55
C ALA A 191 -1.73 -16.11 5.27
N GLU A 192 -2.46 -16.83 6.13
CA GLU A 192 -1.99 -18.00 6.85
C GLU A 192 -1.50 -19.08 5.87
N ALA A 193 -2.35 -19.47 4.91
CA ALA A 193 -2.00 -20.47 3.90
C ALA A 193 -0.78 -20.06 3.04
N GLY A 194 -0.68 -18.77 2.70
CA GLY A 194 0.45 -18.25 1.94
C GLY A 194 1.76 -18.26 2.72
N LEU A 195 1.74 -17.90 4.01
CA LEU A 195 2.91 -17.96 4.88
C LEU A 195 3.34 -19.40 5.15
N ASP A 196 2.40 -20.32 5.31
CA ASP A 196 2.67 -21.76 5.44
C ASP A 196 3.33 -22.32 4.18
N ALA A 197 2.87 -21.91 3.00
CA ALA A 197 3.47 -22.31 1.72
C ALA A 197 4.92 -21.81 1.55
N TRP A 198 5.33 -20.77 2.28
CA TRP A 198 6.72 -20.32 2.36
C TRP A 198 7.52 -20.94 3.50
N GLY A 199 6.90 -21.76 4.35
CA GLY A 199 7.56 -22.39 5.49
C GLY A 199 7.92 -21.42 6.60
N ILE A 200 7.14 -20.35 6.79
CA ILE A 200 7.29 -19.47 7.94
C ILE A 200 6.88 -20.25 9.21
N GLU A 201 7.64 -20.07 10.29
CA GLU A 201 7.37 -20.73 11.57
C GLU A 201 5.96 -20.36 12.08
N PRO A 202 5.11 -21.34 12.46
CA PRO A 202 3.76 -21.08 12.94
C PRO A 202 3.69 -20.06 14.08
N ALA A 203 4.65 -20.06 15.00
CA ALA A 203 4.69 -19.10 16.10
C ALA A 203 4.81 -17.64 15.63
N ASP A 204 5.66 -17.37 14.63
CA ASP A 204 5.83 -16.03 14.06
C ASP A 204 4.59 -15.63 13.24
N ARG A 205 4.08 -16.55 12.42
CA ARG A 205 2.86 -16.38 11.64
C ARG A 205 1.68 -15.99 12.54
N ASP A 206 1.43 -16.76 13.60
CA ASP A 206 0.29 -16.56 14.51
C ASP A 206 0.44 -15.26 15.29
N LEU A 207 1.66 -14.92 15.74
CA LEU A 207 1.95 -13.66 16.40
C LEU A 207 1.59 -12.45 15.51
N TYR A 208 2.11 -12.43 14.28
CA TYR A 208 1.96 -11.27 13.40
C TYR A 208 0.58 -11.17 12.75
N LEU A 209 -0.04 -12.30 12.38
CA LEU A 209 -1.42 -12.30 11.88
C LEU A 209 -2.42 -11.97 12.99
N GLY A 210 -2.16 -12.40 14.24
CA GLY A 210 -2.97 -12.03 15.41
C GLY A 210 -3.00 -10.51 15.66
N VAL A 211 -1.93 -9.79 15.34
CA VAL A 211 -1.93 -8.31 15.40
C VAL A 211 -2.94 -7.71 14.41
N ILE A 212 -3.01 -8.24 13.19
CA ILE A 212 -3.97 -7.78 12.18
C ILE A 212 -5.40 -8.14 12.57
N GLU A 213 -5.62 -9.34 13.09
CA GLU A 213 -6.91 -9.77 13.60
C GLU A 213 -7.42 -8.85 14.73
N GLU A 214 -6.60 -8.56 15.74
CA GLU A 214 -6.96 -7.67 16.85
C GLU A 214 -7.26 -6.24 16.38
N ARG A 215 -6.50 -5.73 15.38
CA ARG A 215 -6.80 -4.43 14.76
C ARG A 215 -8.17 -4.43 14.09
N CYS A 216 -8.52 -5.50 13.37
CA CYS A 216 -9.84 -5.65 12.76
C CYS A 216 -10.94 -5.76 13.80
N ARG A 217 -10.74 -6.57 14.86
CA ARG A 217 -11.71 -6.76 15.95
C ARG A 217 -12.00 -5.46 16.68
N ARG A 218 -10.96 -4.66 16.97
CA ARG A 218 -11.08 -3.38 17.69
C ARG A 218 -11.38 -2.20 16.78
N ARG A 219 -11.28 -2.37 15.45
CA ARG A 219 -11.32 -1.30 14.45
C ARG A 219 -10.28 -0.19 14.72
N VAL A 220 -9.08 -0.59 15.13
CA VAL A 220 -7.98 0.33 15.46
C VAL A 220 -6.80 0.14 14.50
N ASN A 221 -6.24 1.25 14.02
CA ASN A 221 -4.96 1.32 13.33
C ASN A 221 -4.27 2.65 13.71
N GLY A 222 -3.08 2.92 13.16
CA GLY A 222 -2.33 4.14 13.45
C GLY A 222 -3.11 5.44 13.20
N ALA A 223 -3.91 5.49 12.12
CA ALA A 223 -4.68 6.67 11.77
C ALA A 223 -5.90 6.87 12.69
N THR A 224 -6.62 5.78 13.03
CA THR A 224 -7.77 5.88 13.93
C THR A 224 -7.33 6.17 15.36
N TRP A 225 -6.22 5.60 15.83
CA TRP A 225 -5.65 5.92 17.15
C TRP A 225 -5.23 7.39 17.24
N GLN A 226 -4.53 7.93 16.23
CA GLN A 226 -4.13 9.35 16.20
C GLN A 226 -5.35 10.27 16.21
N THR A 227 -6.36 9.95 15.39
CA THR A 227 -7.60 10.73 15.31
C THR A 227 -8.34 10.73 16.65
N ALA A 228 -8.52 9.56 17.27
CA ALA A 228 -9.21 9.43 18.55
C ALA A 228 -8.46 10.13 19.69
N THR A 229 -7.14 9.99 19.75
CA THR A 229 -6.30 10.65 20.78
C THR A 229 -6.31 12.16 20.62
N PHE A 230 -6.24 12.67 19.39
CA PHE A 230 -6.34 14.10 19.09
C PHE A 230 -7.69 14.68 19.55
N HIS A 231 -8.80 14.03 19.19
CA HIS A 231 -10.13 14.50 19.62
C HIS A 231 -10.29 14.44 21.14
N ARG A 232 -9.77 13.38 21.80
CA ARG A 232 -9.79 13.31 23.26
C ARG A 232 -9.00 14.45 23.91
N ALA A 233 -7.88 14.86 23.32
CA ALA A 233 -7.12 16.01 23.79
C ALA A 233 -7.90 17.33 23.65
N LEU A 234 -8.65 17.50 22.56
CA LEU A 234 -9.56 18.66 22.40
C LEU A 234 -10.68 18.66 23.45
N ASP A 235 -11.28 17.50 23.73
CA ASP A 235 -12.34 17.35 24.74
C ASP A 235 -11.84 17.70 26.16
N LEU A 236 -10.53 17.56 26.41
CA LEU A 236 -9.85 17.98 27.64
C LEU A 236 -9.52 19.48 27.67
N GLY A 237 -9.92 20.24 26.64
CA GLY A 237 -9.79 21.69 26.59
C GLY A 237 -8.49 22.20 25.94
N LEU A 238 -7.68 21.33 25.34
CA LEU A 238 -6.48 21.78 24.63
C LEU A 238 -6.86 22.54 23.35
N SER A 239 -6.08 23.56 23.01
CA SER A 239 -6.15 24.16 21.68
C SER A 239 -5.75 23.15 20.60
N ARG A 240 -6.14 23.40 19.35
CA ARG A 240 -5.80 22.53 18.22
C ARG A 240 -4.31 22.22 18.12
N ASP A 241 -3.45 23.24 18.23
CA ASP A 241 -2.00 23.07 18.10
C ASP A 241 -1.41 22.33 19.30
N ALA A 242 -1.89 22.60 20.51
CA ALA A 242 -1.51 21.87 21.71
C ALA A 242 -1.93 20.38 21.63
N ALA A 243 -3.14 20.10 21.12
CA ALA A 243 -3.63 18.74 20.93
C ALA A 243 -2.81 17.96 19.89
N LEU A 244 -2.41 18.59 18.78
CA LEU A 244 -1.52 17.99 17.78
C LEU A 244 -0.14 17.68 18.37
N ALA A 245 0.44 18.63 19.10
CA ALA A 245 1.74 18.45 19.75
C ALA A 245 1.69 17.32 20.80
N ALA A 246 0.67 17.32 21.65
CA ALA A 246 0.47 16.28 22.67
C ALA A 246 0.26 14.89 22.04
N THR A 247 -0.57 14.79 21.00
CA THR A 247 -0.78 13.53 20.26
C THR A 247 0.52 13.02 19.63
N THR A 248 1.32 13.90 19.04
CA THR A 248 2.61 13.55 18.42
C THR A 248 3.61 13.04 19.45
N ARG A 249 3.73 13.73 20.60
CA ARG A 249 4.58 13.27 21.71
C ARG A 249 4.14 11.90 22.20
N ARG A 250 2.84 11.71 22.43
CA ARG A 250 2.28 10.44 22.89
C ARG A 250 2.51 9.31 21.89
N TYR A 251 2.32 9.57 20.61
CA TYR A 251 2.60 8.61 19.53
C TYR A 251 4.06 8.17 19.55
N ARG A 252 5.00 9.12 19.67
CA ARG A 252 6.44 8.82 19.75
C ARG A 252 6.81 7.99 20.99
N GLU A 253 6.20 8.27 22.14
CA GLU A 253 6.42 7.48 23.36
C GLU A 253 5.99 6.03 23.17
N LEU A 254 4.77 5.81 22.70
CA LEU A 254 4.21 4.47 22.51
C LEU A 254 4.93 3.70 21.40
N THR A 255 5.33 4.38 20.33
CA THR A 255 6.15 3.81 19.25
C THR A 255 7.42 3.14 19.79
N ARG A 256 8.06 3.76 20.81
CA ARG A 256 9.30 3.26 21.42
C ARG A 256 9.10 2.06 22.34
N GLN A 257 7.87 1.81 22.80
CA GLN A 257 7.55 0.64 23.62
C GLN A 257 7.50 -0.64 22.79
N GLY A 258 7.19 -0.53 21.49
CA GLY A 258 7.17 -1.66 20.56
C GLY A 258 5.88 -2.48 20.56
N ASP A 259 4.96 -2.22 21.50
CA ASP A 259 3.64 -2.84 21.54
C ASP A 259 2.81 -2.43 20.31
N PRO A 260 2.02 -3.34 19.71
CA PRO A 260 1.22 -3.03 18.53
C PRO A 260 0.11 -2.02 18.84
N VAL A 261 -0.20 -1.14 17.87
CA VAL A 261 -1.12 0.00 18.08
C VAL A 261 -2.51 -0.37 18.62
N HIS A 262 -3.01 -1.58 18.37
CA HIS A 262 -4.32 -2.01 18.87
C HIS A 262 -4.37 -2.18 20.40
N SER A 263 -3.20 -2.24 21.05
CA SER A 263 -3.04 -2.35 22.50
C SER A 263 -2.88 -1.00 23.20
N TRP A 264 -2.62 0.07 22.43
CA TRP A 264 -2.30 1.37 22.99
C TRP A 264 -3.50 2.02 23.68
N PRO A 265 -3.30 2.68 24.84
CA PRO A 265 -4.34 3.49 25.44
C PRO A 265 -4.67 4.69 24.54
N VAL A 266 -5.96 5.01 24.40
CA VAL A 266 -6.43 6.20 23.68
C VAL A 266 -6.48 7.38 24.63
N GLY A 267 -5.92 8.51 24.21
CA GLY A 267 -5.87 9.75 25.01
C GLY A 267 -4.49 10.04 25.62
N LEU A 268 -4.44 11.09 26.43
CA LEU A 268 -3.23 11.58 27.08
C LEU A 268 -3.14 11.02 28.51
N PRO A 269 -1.93 10.72 29.03
CA PRO A 269 -1.76 10.36 30.43
C PRO A 269 -2.15 11.52 31.36
N GLU A 270 -2.72 11.20 32.53
CA GLU A 270 -3.03 12.19 33.56
C GLU A 270 -1.83 12.38 34.53
N PRO A 271 -1.52 13.62 34.96
CA PRO A 271 -2.13 14.88 34.52
C PRO A 271 -1.64 15.28 33.12
N VAL A 272 -2.51 15.94 32.34
CA VAL A 272 -2.18 16.36 30.96
C VAL A 272 -0.99 17.32 31.00
N PRO A 273 0.16 16.99 30.37
CA PRO A 273 1.33 17.86 30.40
C PRO A 273 1.01 19.21 29.75
N THR A 274 0.98 20.28 30.54
CA THR A 274 0.88 21.65 30.04
C THR A 274 2.26 22.08 29.55
N GLY A 275 2.51 21.93 28.25
CA GLY A 275 3.74 22.41 27.59
C GLY A 275 4.32 21.37 26.66
#